data_AF-A0A497PGW7-F1
#
_entry.id   AF-A0A497PGW7-F1
#
_cell.length_a   1.000
_cell.length_b   1.000
_cell.length_c   1.000
_cell.angle_alpha   90.00
_cell.angle_beta   90.00
_cell.angle_gamma   90.00
#
_symmetry.space_group_name_H-M   'P 1'
#
loop_
_entity.id
_entity.type
_entity.pdbx_description
1 polymer ?
#
loop_
_entity_poly.entity_id
_entity_poly.type
_entity_poly.pdbx_seq_one_letter_code
_entity_poly.pdbx_strand_id
1 'polypeptide(L)'
;YMTANEGINLILQMEEKTKKNILNKDSIICVVARAGSDNPVVAAGSISNLMDEDFGLPLHTLVVPGKLHFMEVEALETLAQLPAQQG
;
A
#
# COMPACT_ATOMS: atom_id res chain seq x y z
N TYR A 1 -3.47 13.18 12.58
CA TYR A 1 -2.96 11.88 12.09
C TYR A 1 -2.77 12.00 10.59
N MET A 2 -1.80 11.28 10.02
CA MET A 2 -1.57 11.28 8.58
C MET A 2 -2.42 10.16 7.94
N THR A 3 -3.09 10.44 6.82
CA THR A 3 -3.78 9.39 6.05
C THR A 3 -2.78 8.58 5.24
N ALA A 4 -3.19 7.42 4.71
CA ALA A 4 -2.31 6.63 3.87
C ALA A 4 -2.03 7.37 2.54
N ASN A 5 -3.06 8.01 1.98
CA ASN A 5 -2.98 8.81 0.76
C ASN A 5 -1.99 9.97 0.90
N GLU A 6 -1.98 10.67 2.05
CA GLU A 6 -0.98 11.71 2.35
C GLU A 6 0.44 11.12 2.40
N GLY A 7 0.62 9.97 3.05
CA GLY A 7 1.91 9.27 3.12
C GLY A 7 2.41 8.82 1.74
N ILE A 8 1.53 8.26 0.91
CA ILE A 8 1.81 7.86 -0.47
C ILE A 8 2.28 9.08 -1.29
N ASN A 9 1.56 10.19 -1.19
CA ASN A 9 1.91 11.42 -1.91
C ASN A 9 3.28 11.97 -1.47
N LEU A 10 3.58 11.98 -0.17
CA LEU A 10 4.87 12.42 0.35
C LEU A 10 6.02 11.56 -0.19
N ILE A 11 5.86 10.24 -0.22
CA ILE A 11 6.88 9.31 -0.74
C ILE A 11 7.10 9.53 -2.23
N LEU A 12 6.04 9.71 -3.03
CA LEU A 12 6.16 10.03 -4.46
C LEU A 12 6.90 11.35 -4.69
N GLN A 13 6.57 12.40 -3.92
CA GLN A 13 7.27 13.68 -4.00
C GLN A 13 8.76 13.56 -3.62
N MET A 14 9.09 12.70 -2.66
CA MET A 14 10.49 12.41 -2.29
C MET A 14 11.22 11.67 -3.41
N GLU A 15 10.57 10.71 -4.07
CA GLU A 15 11.13 10.00 -5.22
C GLU A 15 11.39 10.97 -6.39
N GLU A 16 10.44 11.86 -6.73
CA GLU A 16 10.62 12.87 -7.78
C GLU A 16 11.82 13.79 -7.53
N LYS A 17 12.05 14.15 -6.26
CA LYS A 17 13.18 14.99 -5.84
C LYS A 17 14.51 14.25 -5.82
N THR A 18 14.52 13.01 -5.34
CA THR A 18 15.76 12.24 -5.14
C THR A 18 16.18 11.47 -6.39
N LYS A 19 15.25 11.16 -7.30
CA LYS A 19 15.45 10.43 -8.56
C LYS A 19 16.26 9.15 -8.39
N LYS A 20 16.02 8.42 -7.30
CA LYS A 20 16.74 7.19 -6.97
C LYS A 20 16.12 5.96 -7.63
N ASN A 21 14.94 6.13 -8.23
CA ASN A 21 14.14 5.10 -8.89
C ASN A 21 13.85 3.92 -7.95
N ILE A 22 13.53 4.21 -6.69
CA ILE A 22 13.26 3.20 -5.66
C ILE A 22 11.82 2.69 -5.77
N LEU A 23 10.89 3.60 -6.09
CA LEU A 23 9.46 3.31 -6.22
C LEU A 23 8.85 4.12 -7.35
N ASN A 24 7.73 3.66 -7.89
CA ASN A 24 6.99 4.33 -8.95
C ASN A 24 5.49 4.01 -8.81
N LYS A 25 4.65 4.56 -9.69
CA LYS A 25 3.19 4.37 -9.61
C LYS A 25 2.72 2.91 -9.74
N ASP A 26 3.56 2.03 -10.28
CA ASP A 26 3.27 0.60 -10.44
C ASP A 26 3.80 -0.25 -9.28
N SER A 27 4.57 0.37 -8.37
CA SER A 27 5.12 -0.33 -7.20
C SER A 27 4.01 -0.73 -6.25
N ILE A 28 4.09 -1.95 -5.72
CA ILE A 28 3.14 -2.48 -4.75
C ILE A 28 3.41 -1.86 -3.38
N ILE A 29 2.34 -1.43 -2.72
CA ILE A 29 2.34 -0.99 -1.32
C ILE A 29 1.17 -1.65 -0.59
N CYS A 30 1.26 -1.68 0.74
CA CYS A 30 0.17 -2.15 1.60
C CYS A 30 -0.25 -1.07 2.59
N VAL A 31 -1.55 -0.96 2.82
CA VAL A 31 -2.15 -0.07 3.81
C VAL A 31 -2.87 -0.91 4.85
N VAL A 32 -2.64 -0.59 6.12
CA VAL A 32 -3.38 -1.15 7.25
C VAL A 32 -4.00 0.00 8.05
N ALA A 33 -5.32 0.07 8.10
CA ALA A 33 -6.05 1.02 8.92
C ALA A 33 -6.70 0.34 10.13
N ARG A 34 -6.63 1.01 11.29
CA ARG A 34 -7.25 0.58 12.55
C ARG A 34 -6.84 -0.85 12.95
N ALA A 35 -5.55 -1.15 12.85
CA ALA A 35 -4.99 -2.43 13.30
C ALA A 35 -5.38 -2.73 14.75
N GLY A 36 -5.87 -3.95 15.01
CA GLY A 36 -6.34 -4.38 16.33
C GLY A 36 -7.76 -3.93 16.70
N SER A 37 -8.46 -3.20 15.82
CA SER A 37 -9.89 -2.94 15.97
C SER A 37 -10.74 -4.11 15.48
N ASP A 38 -12.04 -4.09 15.79
CA ASP A 38 -13.01 -5.09 15.30
C ASP A 38 -13.23 -5.02 13.78
N ASN A 39 -12.96 -3.84 13.17
CA ASN A 39 -13.16 -3.59 11.73
C ASN A 39 -11.89 -2.93 11.12
N PRO A 40 -10.78 -3.68 11.01
CA PRO A 40 -9.57 -3.20 10.35
C PRO A 40 -9.79 -3.14 8.83
N VAL A 41 -9.04 -2.26 8.17
CA VAL A 41 -8.92 -2.29 6.70
C VAL A 41 -7.50 -2.71 6.36
N VAL A 42 -7.37 -3.68 5.47
CA VAL A 42 -6.10 -4.16 4.94
C VAL A 42 -6.21 -4.16 3.42
N ALA A 43 -5.35 -3.41 2.75
CA ALA A 43 -5.36 -3.25 1.31
C ALA A 43 -3.93 -3.36 0.76
N ALA A 44 -3.78 -3.98 -0.40
CA ALA A 44 -2.52 -4.08 -1.13
C ALA A 44 -2.76 -3.87 -2.61
N GLY A 45 -1.87 -3.14 -3.26
CA GLY A 45 -2.06 -2.76 -4.65
C GLY A 45 -0.93 -1.87 -5.15
N SER A 46 -0.98 -1.53 -6.44
CA SER A 46 -0.09 -0.51 -6.98
C SER A 46 -0.37 0.84 -6.31
N ILE A 47 0.66 1.67 -6.20
CA ILE A 47 0.51 3.04 -5.70
C ILE A 47 -0.60 3.79 -6.45
N SER A 48 -0.67 3.63 -7.77
CA SER A 48 -1.71 4.21 -8.61
C SER A 48 -3.13 3.82 -8.18
N ASN A 49 -3.36 2.55 -7.83
CA ASN A 49 -4.69 2.08 -7.43
C ASN A 49 -5.05 2.53 -6.02
N LEU A 50 -4.08 2.50 -5.10
CA LEU A 50 -4.32 2.81 -3.68
C LEU A 50 -4.35 4.30 -3.36
N MET A 51 -3.85 5.17 -4.26
CA MET A 51 -3.80 6.60 -4.02
C MET A 51 -5.19 7.25 -3.94
N ASP A 52 -6.18 6.68 -4.62
CA ASP A 52 -7.56 7.21 -4.69
C ASP A 52 -8.54 6.42 -3.79
N GLU A 53 -8.07 5.41 -3.05
CA GLU A 53 -8.90 4.60 -2.18
C GLU A 53 -9.14 5.26 -0.81
N ASP A 54 -10.34 5.06 -0.24
CA ASP A 54 -10.69 5.51 1.11
C ASP A 54 -10.50 4.36 2.12
N PHE A 55 -9.48 4.49 2.97
CA PHE A 55 -9.17 3.53 4.03
C PHE A 55 -9.96 3.80 5.34
N GLY A 56 -10.78 4.85 5.35
CA GLY A 56 -11.61 5.27 6.46
C GLY A 56 -10.85 6.05 7.54
N LEU A 57 -11.27 5.85 8.79
CA LEU A 57 -10.73 6.60 9.93
C LEU A 57 -9.32 6.10 10.35
N PRO A 58 -8.47 7.00 10.89
CA PRO A 58 -7.14 6.67 11.41
C PRO A 58 -7.20 5.68 12.59
N LEU A 59 -6.10 5.03 12.99
CA LEU A 59 -4.71 5.18 12.51
C LEU A 59 -4.43 4.40 11.23
N HIS A 60 -3.60 4.96 10.35
CA HIS A 60 -3.14 4.30 9.13
C HIS A 60 -1.65 3.97 9.21
N THR A 61 -1.30 2.81 8.68
CA THR A 61 0.08 2.33 8.51
C THR A 61 0.30 2.04 7.03
N LEU A 62 1.42 2.52 6.50
CA LEU A 62 1.85 2.28 5.12
C LEU A 62 3.09 1.39 5.13
N VAL A 63 3.09 0.34 4.31
CA VAL A 63 4.19 -0.61 4.16
C VAL A 63 4.63 -0.65 2.70
N VAL A 64 5.93 -0.46 2.46
CA VAL A 64 6.54 -0.67 1.15
C VAL A 64 7.28 -2.00 1.22
N PRO A 65 6.71 -3.10 0.67
CA PRO A 65 7.37 -4.39 0.68
C PRO A 65 8.63 -4.38 -0.20
N GLY A 66 9.59 -5.22 0.16
CA GLY A 66 10.73 -5.54 -0.70
C GLY A 66 10.34 -6.59 -1.76
N LYS A 67 11.27 -7.50 -2.06
CA LYS A 67 10.97 -8.65 -2.90
C LYS A 67 10.04 -9.62 -2.15
N LEU A 68 8.82 -9.77 -2.64
CA LEU A 68 7.84 -10.68 -2.07
C LEU A 68 8.15 -12.14 -2.45
N HIS A 69 8.02 -13.03 -1.48
CA HIS A 69 7.99 -14.48 -1.69
C HIS A 69 6.59 -14.90 -2.19
N PHE A 70 6.48 -16.03 -2.89
CA PHE A 70 5.19 -16.47 -3.47
C PHE A 70 4.09 -16.61 -2.41
N MET A 71 4.43 -17.11 -1.22
CA MET A 71 3.51 -17.20 -0.07
C MET A 71 3.02 -15.82 0.41
N GLU A 72 3.87 -14.80 0.33
CA GLU A 72 3.49 -13.44 0.74
C GLU A 72 2.55 -12.82 -0.31
N VAL A 73 2.77 -13.10 -1.60
CA VAL A 73 1.84 -12.70 -2.66
C VAL A 73 0.47 -13.33 -2.44
N GLU A 74 0.42 -14.65 -2.23
CA GLU A 74 -0.83 -15.37 -1.94
C GLU A 74 -1.54 -14.82 -0.70
N ALA A 75 -0.78 -14.48 0.35
CA ALA A 75 -1.31 -13.85 1.55
C ALA A 75 -1.90 -12.45 1.24
N LEU A 76 -1.26 -11.64 0.40
CA LEU A 76 -1.77 -10.32 0.02
C LEU A 76 -3.01 -10.42 -0.88
N GLU A 77 -3.05 -11.38 -1.80
CA GLU A 77 -4.24 -11.64 -2.63
C GLU A 77 -5.42 -12.06 -1.75
N THR A 78 -5.18 -12.92 -0.76
CA THR A 78 -6.23 -13.48 0.10
C THR A 78 -6.69 -12.50 1.19
N LEU A 79 -5.76 -11.78 1.82
CA LEU A 79 -6.01 -10.99 3.03
C LEU A 79 -6.05 -9.49 2.79
N ALA A 80 -5.44 -9.01 1.71
CA ALA A 80 -5.28 -7.58 1.41
C ALA A 80 -5.84 -7.19 0.05
N GLN A 81 -6.61 -8.08 -0.60
CA GLN A 81 -7.28 -7.82 -1.88
C GLN A 81 -6.34 -7.41 -3.01
N LEU A 82 -5.08 -7.87 -2.97
CA LEU A 82 -4.14 -7.64 -4.06
C LEU A 82 -4.75 -8.23 -5.36
N PRO A 83 -4.87 -7.46 -6.45
CA PRO A 83 -5.40 -7.99 -7.70
C PRO A 83 -4.52 -9.14 -8.19
N ALA A 84 -5.11 -10.31 -8.35
CA ALA A 84 -4.40 -11.47 -8.87
C ALA A 84 -3.82 -11.14 -10.25
N GLN A 85 -2.53 -11.39 -10.44
CA GLN A 85 -1.93 -11.30 -11.77
C GLN A 85 -2.53 -12.42 -12.61
N GLN A 86 -3.42 -12.09 -13.55
CA GLN A 86 -3.88 -13.06 -14.55
C GLN A 86 -2.65 -13.49 -15.35
N GLY A 87 -2.14 -14.70 -15.05
CA GLY A 87 -1.09 -15.36 -15.82
C GLY A 87 -1.52 -15.73 -17.22
#